data_AF-A0A6L9Q6B2-F1
#
_entry.id   AF-A0A6L9Q6B2-F1
#
_cell.length_a   1.000
_cell.length_b   1.000
_cell.length_c   1.000
_cell.angle_alpha   90.00
_cell.angle_beta   90.00
_cell.angle_gamma   90.00
#
_symmetry.space_group_name_H-M   'P 1'
#
loop_
_entity.id
_entity.type
_entity.pdbx_description
1 polymer ?
#
loop_
_entity_poly.entity_id
_entity_poly.type
_entity_poly.pdbx_seq_one_letter_code
_entity_poly.pdbx_strand_id
1 'polypeptide(L)' 'MYTDRSEAGRWLGRRLRRHRTQDAVVIAARPGAVPIAYEVAVALDAPLELAGRSPA' A
#
# COMPACT_ATOMS: atom_id res chain seq x y z
N MET A 1 16.96 -5.26 8.30
CA MET A 1 16.92 -4.07 7.41
C MET A 1 16.30 -4.51 6.10
N TYR A 2 15.55 -3.65 5.41
CA TYR A 2 15.01 -3.99 4.08
C TYR A 2 15.97 -3.48 3.00
N THR A 3 16.05 -4.20 1.88
CA THR A 3 16.94 -3.90 0.74
C THR A 3 16.43 -2.70 -0.05
N ASP A 4 15.11 -2.59 -0.19
CA ASP A 4 14.43 -1.47 -0.83
C ASP A 4 13.03 -1.23 -0.23
N ARG A 5 12.37 -0.20 -0.75
CA ARG A 5 11.00 0.18 -0.34
C ARG A 5 9.95 -0.87 -0.73
N SER A 6 10.14 -1.57 -1.84
CA SER A 6 9.21 -2.61 -2.29
C SER A 6 9.28 -3.83 -1.36
N GLU A 7 10.47 -4.21 -0.89
CA GLU A 7 10.64 -5.27 0.09
C GLU A 7 9.95 -4.92 1.41
N ALA A 8 10.14 -3.68 1.90
CA ALA A 8 9.42 -3.18 3.07
C ALA A 8 7.89 -3.27 2.86
N GLY A 9 7.41 -2.93 1.67
CA GLY A 9 6.01 -3.04 1.26
C GLY A 9 5.48 -4.48 1.27
N ARG A 10 6.23 -5.44 0.72
CA ARG A 10 5.85 -6.87 0.74
C ARG A 10 5.73 -7.40 2.17
N TRP A 11 6.67 -7.03 3.05
CA TRP A 11 6.62 -7.40 4.46
C TRP A 11 5.44 -6.78 5.20
N LEU A 12 5.11 -5.51 4.90
CA LEU A 12 3.96 -4.83 5.48
C LEU A 12 2.64 -5.45 4.98
N GLY A 13 2.49 -5.65 3.67
CA GLY A 13 1.32 -6.26 3.05
C GLY A 13 1.03 -7.64 3.63
N ARG A 14 2.06 -8.49 3.80
CA ARG A 14 1.93 -9.80 4.46
C ARG A 14 1.34 -9.71 5.87
N ARG A 15 1.77 -8.72 6.67
CA ARG A 15 1.24 -8.52 8.04
C ARG A 15 -0.21 -8.01 8.01
N LEU A 16 -0.56 -7.23 6.99
CA LEU A 16 -1.89 -6.66 6.85
C LEU A 16 -2.89 -7.58 6.16
N ARG A 17 -2.48 -8.70 5.53
CA ARG A 17 -3.36 -9.64 4.79
C ARG A 17 -4.65 -10.05 5.51
N ARG A 18 -4.66 -10.08 6.84
CA ARG A 18 -5.88 -10.34 7.64
C ARG A 18 -7.01 -9.32 7.42
N HIS A 19 -6.69 -8.15 6.86
CA HIS A 19 -7.62 -7.08 6.54
C HIS A 19 -8.17 -7.14 5.11
N ARG A 20 -7.77 -8.13 4.29
CA ARG A 20 -8.21 -8.25 2.88
C ARG A 20 -9.74 -8.38 2.71
N THR A 21 -10.46 -8.90 3.71
CA THR A 21 -11.91 -9.05 3.64
C THR A 21 -12.66 -7.75 3.95
N GLN A 22 -11.94 -6.66 4.25
CA GLN A 22 -12.50 -5.34 4.49
C GLN A 22 -12.47 -4.55 3.18
N ASP A 23 -13.44 -3.67 2.99
CA ASP A 23 -13.44 -2.73 1.88
C ASP A 23 -12.37 -1.66 2.13
N ALA A 24 -11.14 -1.97 1.73
CA ALA A 24 -9.94 -1.21 2.05
C ALA A 24 -9.46 -0.42 0.83
N VAL A 25 -8.98 0.81 1.07
CA VAL A 25 -8.25 1.62 0.09
C VAL A 25 -6.85 1.87 0.63
N VAL A 26 -5.84 1.73 -0.22
CA VAL A 26 -4.45 2.03 0.14
C VAL A 26 -4.08 3.40 -0.44
N ILE A 27 -3.62 4.31 0.41
CA ILE A 27 -3.24 5.67 -0.01
C ILE A 27 -1.73 5.88 0.18
N ALA A 28 -1.02 6.23 -0.90
CA ALA A 28 0.36 6.67 -0.84
C ALA A 28 0.43 8.14 -0.41
N ALA A 29 0.79 8.38 0.85
CA ALA A 29 0.78 9.73 1.45
C ALA A 29 1.78 10.72 0.82
N ARG A 30 2.88 10.23 0.25
CA ARG A 30 3.94 11.03 -0.42
C ARG A 30 4.56 10.21 -1.55
N PRO A 31 5.18 10.83 -2.58
CA PRO A 31 5.76 10.11 -3.72
C PRO A 31 6.75 8.99 -3.32
N GLY A 32 7.58 9.22 -2.30
CA GLY A 32 8.52 8.21 -1.81
C GLY A 32 7.89 6.99 -1.12
N ALA A 33 6.58 7.00 -0.86
CA ALA A 33 5.85 5.87 -0.27
C ALA A 33 5.19 4.97 -1.32
N VAL A 34 5.15 5.39 -2.59
CA VAL A 34 4.44 4.67 -3.67
C VAL A 34 4.86 3.20 -3.80
N PRO A 35 6.16 2.83 -3.78
CA PRO A 35 6.55 1.43 -3.89
C PRO A 35 6.09 0.57 -2.70
N ILE A 36 6.00 1.16 -1.51
CA ILE A 36 5.50 0.48 -0.31
C ILE A 36 3.99 0.28 -0.43
N ALA A 37 3.27 1.35 -0.77
CA ALA A 37 1.81 1.36 -0.89
C ALA A 37 1.32 0.41 -1.99
N TYR A 38 2.05 0.32 -3.10
CA TYR A 38 1.75 -0.62 -4.19
C TYR A 38 1.77 -2.07 -3.72
N GLU A 39 2.84 -2.51 -3.04
CA GLU A 39 2.97 -3.88 -2.56
C GLU A 39 1.92 -4.23 -1.49
N VAL A 40 1.52 -3.23 -0.68
CA VAL A 40 0.42 -3.39 0.28
C VAL A 40 -0.92 -3.54 -0.45
N ALA A 41 -1.19 -2.70 -1.45
CA ALA A 41 -2.41 -2.76 -2.26
C ALA A 41 -2.57 -4.13 -2.96
N VAL A 42 -1.48 -4.63 -3.55
CA VAL A 42 -1.44 -5.98 -4.15
C VAL A 42 -1.74 -7.06 -3.11
N ALA A 43 -1.11 -7.00 -1.92
CA ALA A 43 -1.33 -8.00 -0.88
C ALA A 43 -2.76 -8.00 -0.31
N LEU A 44 -3.41 -6.83 -0.31
CA LEU A 44 -4.78 -6.64 0.17
C LEU A 44 -5.83 -6.77 -0.92
N ASP A 45 -5.43 -6.92 -2.19
CA ASP A 45 -6.34 -6.90 -3.35
C ASP A 45 -7.24 -5.66 -3.34
N ALA A 46 -6.60 -4.52 -3.05
CA ALA A 46 -7.26 -3.24 -2.77
C ALA A 46 -6.81 -2.17 -3.78
N PRO A 47 -7.67 -1.19 -4.10
CA PRO A 47 -7.28 -0.04 -4.91
C PRO A 47 -6.16 0.77 -4.25
N LEU A 48 -5.26 1.30 -5.08
CA LEU A 48 -4.20 2.23 -4.68
C LEU A 48 -4.52 3.64 -5.18
N GLU A 49 -4.42 4.61 -4.27
CA GLU A 49 -4.57 6.03 -4.57
C GLU A 49 -3.31 6.82 -4.15
N LEU A 50 -3.05 7.94 -4.83
CA LEU A 50 -1.97 8.86 -4.48
C LEU A 50 -2.56 10.08 -3.77
N ALA A 51 -2.02 10.43 -2.61
CA ALA A 51 -2.43 11.66 -1.93
C ALA A 51 -2.08 12.87 -2.81
N GLY A 52 -3.07 13.69 -3.17
CA GLY A 52 -2.86 14.87 -4.02
C GLY A 52 -3.97 15.14 -5.05
N ARG A 53 -4.91 14.22 -5.27
CA ARG A 53 -6.22 14.56 -5.81
C ARG A 53 -7.20 14.68 -4.65
N SER A 54 -7.78 15.87 -4.49
CA SER A 54 -9.08 15.94 -3.83
C SER A 54 -10.06 15.18 -4.73
N PRO A 55 -10.90 14.27 -4.21
CA PRO A 55 -12.03 13.80 -4.99
C PRO A 55 -12.87 15.03 -5.35
N ALA A 56 -13.12 15.20 -6.64
CA ALA A 56 -14.24 16.00 -7.11
C ALA A 56 -15.52 15.17 -6.96
#